data_AF-A0A168KVR9-F1
#
_entry.id   AF-A0A168KVR9-F1
#
_cell.length_a   1.000
_cell.length_b   1.000
_cell.length_c   1.000
_cell.angle_alpha   90.00
_cell.angle_beta   90.00
_cell.angle_gamma   90.00
#
_symmetry.space_group_name_H-M   'P 1'
#
loop_
_entity.id
_entity.type
_entity.pdbx_description
1 polymer ?
#
loop_
_entity_poly.entity_id
_entity_poly.type
_entity_poly.pdbx_seq_one_letter_code
_entity_poly.pdbx_strand_id
1 'polypeptide(L)'
;MTSILYVLQSYDVHPVIVIQAMAQLFHFLSCEVFNRILFNKKHLCRSRALQIRMNLTVIEEWVREHHLPTSLGAYFNPVIQLVQLLQCVSQLTDLMDFIHTVKAFDLLNPMQVKRLVLNYRYEVQEPKLPEEIEKYTMQLAEDTLKSLQTEKQQQQEAEKRSMDTSSSRPNSISSLGSLLIRDMIVEKRDAKYMLPFSLPTTTNMVHSGWNNTHQKPVPACKENMSLSDSIYFELKHKMSIEREKNMRERSIIPTIPEEWLERLDHHTGQY
;
A
#
# COMPACT_ATOMS: atom_id res chain seq x y z
N MET A 1 16.17 3.66 17.57
CA MET A 1 16.36 2.45 16.73
C MET A 1 17.62 1.71 17.11
N THR A 2 18.79 2.37 17.17
CA THR A 2 20.06 1.74 17.57
C THR A 2 20.00 0.98 18.88
N SER A 3 19.39 1.54 19.94
CA SER A 3 19.26 0.84 21.23
C SER A 3 18.41 -0.43 21.15
N ILE A 4 17.34 -0.44 20.35
CA ILE A 4 16.47 -1.62 20.17
C ILE A 4 17.25 -2.70 19.41
N LEU A 5 17.92 -2.32 18.33
CA LEU A 5 18.73 -3.24 17.54
C LEU A 5 19.89 -3.81 18.36
N TYR A 6 20.58 -2.97 19.13
CA TYR A 6 21.67 -3.37 20.02
C TYR A 6 21.19 -4.38 21.07
N VAL A 7 20.04 -4.11 21.72
CA VAL A 7 19.45 -5.04 22.68
C VAL A 7 19.15 -6.38 22.01
N LEU A 8 18.46 -6.39 20.87
CA LEU A 8 18.14 -7.62 20.14
C LEU A 8 19.39 -8.42 19.73
N GLN A 9 20.45 -7.73 19.33
CA GLN A 9 21.74 -8.35 18.99
C GLN A 9 22.47 -8.89 20.23
N SER A 10 22.43 -8.16 21.36
CA SER A 10 23.09 -8.56 22.61
C SER A 10 22.47 -9.79 23.28
N TYR A 11 21.20 -10.08 23.00
CA TYR A 11 20.49 -11.27 23.46
C TYR A 11 20.58 -12.45 22.47
N ASP A 12 21.45 -12.38 21.46
CA ASP A 12 21.64 -13.40 20.42
C ASP A 12 20.31 -13.82 19.74
N VAL A 13 19.40 -12.88 19.56
CA VAL A 13 18.11 -13.14 18.93
C VAL A 13 18.33 -13.53 17.47
N HIS A 14 17.63 -14.57 17.02
CA HIS A 14 17.76 -15.06 15.65
C HIS A 14 17.52 -13.92 14.62
N PRO A 15 18.39 -13.74 13.60
CA PRO A 15 18.33 -12.60 12.68
C PRO A 15 16.96 -12.39 12.00
N VAL A 16 16.25 -13.47 11.70
CA VAL A 16 14.90 -13.41 11.13
C VAL A 16 13.91 -12.66 12.04
N ILE A 17 13.97 -12.90 13.35
CA ILE A 17 13.11 -12.25 14.33
C ILE A 17 13.46 -10.76 14.43
N VAL A 18 14.76 -10.43 14.39
CA VAL A 18 15.22 -9.03 14.37
C VAL A 18 14.70 -8.31 13.13
N ILE A 19 14.83 -8.91 11.94
CA ILE A 19 14.33 -8.32 10.69
C ILE A 19 12.82 -8.13 10.74
N GLN A 20 12.06 -9.11 11.24
CA GLN A 20 10.61 -8.99 11.39
C GLN A 20 10.21 -7.89 12.36
N ALA A 21 10.88 -7.77 13.50
CA ALA A 21 10.64 -6.71 14.47
C ALA A 21 10.92 -5.33 13.88
N MET A 22 12.04 -5.19 13.15
CA MET A 22 12.39 -3.94 12.46
C MET A 22 11.41 -3.60 11.33
N ALA A 23 10.94 -4.59 10.57
CA ALA A 23 9.91 -4.41 9.55
C ALA A 23 8.61 -3.88 10.16
N GLN A 24 8.16 -4.46 11.26
CA GLN A 24 6.95 -4.01 11.95
C GLN A 24 7.10 -2.58 12.48
N LEU A 25 8.26 -2.25 13.06
CA LEU A 25 8.55 -0.90 13.54
C LEU A 25 8.52 0.14 12.42
N PHE A 26 9.13 -0.18 11.27
CA PHE A 26 9.20 0.74 10.13
C PHE A 26 7.86 0.92 9.45
N HIS A 27 7.09 -0.16 9.31
CA HIS A 27 5.72 -0.07 8.84
C HIS A 27 4.87 0.84 9.75
N PHE A 28 4.91 0.61 11.06
CA PHE A 28 4.21 1.46 12.02
C PHE A 28 4.63 2.93 11.92
N LEU A 29 5.93 3.19 11.87
CA LEU A 29 6.48 4.54 11.75
C LEU A 29 6.04 5.21 10.44
N SER A 30 6.06 4.48 9.33
CA SER A 30 5.59 4.96 8.03
C SER A 30 4.13 5.39 8.08
N CYS A 31 3.24 4.54 8.59
CA CYS A 31 1.82 4.84 8.77
C CYS A 31 1.60 6.08 9.65
N GLU A 32 2.31 6.16 10.78
CA GLU A 32 2.19 7.26 11.73
C GLU A 32 2.66 8.59 11.13
N VAL A 33 3.82 8.59 10.47
CA VAL A 33 4.35 9.78 9.79
C VAL A 33 3.42 10.22 8.67
N PHE A 34 2.97 9.28 7.83
CA PHE A 34 2.02 9.54 6.74
C PHE A 34 0.75 10.25 7.24
N ASN A 35 0.12 9.68 8.26
CA ASN A 35 -1.10 10.22 8.87
C ASN A 35 -0.84 11.60 9.47
N ARG A 36 0.25 11.78 10.21
CA ARG A 36 0.60 13.08 10.81
C ARG A 36 0.80 14.19 9.77
N ILE A 37 1.36 13.87 8.60
CA ILE A 37 1.51 14.84 7.51
C ILE A 37 0.14 15.25 6.97
N LEU A 38 -0.72 14.28 6.63
CA LEU A 38 -2.03 14.56 6.03
C LEU A 38 -3.02 15.25 6.96
N PHE A 39 -2.99 14.94 8.26
CA PHE A 39 -3.93 15.54 9.23
C PHE A 39 -3.55 16.97 9.63
N ASN A 40 -2.28 17.33 9.56
CA ASN A 40 -1.81 18.63 10.01
C ASN A 40 -1.51 19.57 8.83
N LYS A 41 -2.40 20.54 8.59
CA LYS A 41 -2.21 21.57 7.54
C LYS A 41 -0.86 22.29 7.63
N LYS A 42 -0.27 22.39 8.83
CA LYS A 42 1.05 23.01 9.05
C LYS A 42 2.20 22.27 8.38
N HIS A 43 2.05 20.98 8.09
CA HIS A 43 3.05 20.13 7.45
C HIS A 43 2.88 20.01 5.94
N LEU A 44 1.72 20.41 5.40
CA LEU A 44 1.41 20.36 3.96
C LEU A 44 2.01 21.58 3.23
N CYS A 45 3.33 21.64 3.14
CA CYS A 45 4.07 22.68 2.43
C CYS A 45 5.43 22.16 1.96
N ARG A 46 6.00 22.79 0.94
CA ARG A 46 7.23 22.36 0.28
C ARG A 46 8.43 22.22 1.23
N SER A 47 8.71 23.23 2.07
CA SER A 47 9.87 23.20 2.97
C SER A 47 9.82 22.06 3.98
N ARG A 48 8.64 21.78 4.55
CA ARG A 48 8.45 20.66 5.48
C ARG A 48 8.56 19.32 4.78
N ALA A 49 8.03 19.20 3.56
CA ALA A 49 8.19 18.00 2.76
C ALA A 49 9.67 17.70 2.44
N LEU A 50 10.47 18.72 2.16
CA LEU A 50 11.93 18.60 1.97
C LEU A 50 12.64 18.14 3.25
N GLN A 51 12.31 18.71 4.41
CA GLN A 51 12.89 18.30 5.70
C GLN A 51 12.57 16.84 6.03
N ILE A 52 11.31 16.42 5.81
CA ILE A 52 10.89 15.05 6.04
C ILE A 52 11.62 14.09 5.10
N ARG A 53 11.74 14.45 3.81
CA ARG A 53 12.53 13.68 2.82
C ARG A 53 13.97 13.47 3.29
N MET A 54 14.64 14.52 3.76
CA MET A 54 16.01 14.42 4.26
C MET A 54 16.11 13.48 5.47
N ASN A 55 15.17 13.59 6.42
CA ASN A 55 15.12 12.68 7.58
C ASN A 55 14.90 11.22 7.17
N LEU A 56 14.08 10.95 6.14
CA LEU A 56 13.89 9.60 5.62
C LEU A 56 15.18 9.05 5.00
N THR A 57 15.96 9.88 4.29
CA THR A 57 17.27 9.47 3.75
C THR A 57 18.24 9.07 4.85
N VAL A 58 18.21 9.74 6.00
CA VAL A 58 19.01 9.35 7.18
C VAL A 58 18.59 7.97 7.70
N ILE A 59 17.30 7.66 7.72
CA ILE A 59 16.80 6.34 8.11
C ILE A 59 17.24 5.27 7.11
N GLU A 60 17.15 5.55 5.80
CA GLU A 60 17.61 4.64 4.74
C GLU A 60 19.12 4.36 4.84
N GLU A 61 19.93 5.36 5.17
CA GLU A 61 21.36 5.17 5.42
C GLU A 61 21.60 4.32 6.69
N TRP A 62 20.89 4.62 7.77
CA TRP A 62 20.99 3.87 9.01
C TRP A 62 20.72 2.36 8.79
N VAL A 63 19.77 2.01 7.93
CA VAL A 63 19.50 0.61 7.53
C VAL A 63 20.71 -0.04 6.85
N ARG A 64 21.38 0.69 5.95
CA ARG A 64 22.58 0.21 5.24
C ARG A 64 23.75 0.02 6.20
N GLU A 65 23.99 1.00 7.07
CA GLU A 65 25.08 0.97 8.07
C GLU A 65 24.97 -0.25 9.01
N HIS A 66 23.76 -0.68 9.33
CA HIS A 66 23.52 -1.80 10.24
C HIS A 66 23.32 -3.15 9.52
N HIS A 67 23.65 -3.21 8.23
CA HIS A 67 23.54 -4.41 7.38
C HIS A 67 22.15 -5.07 7.38
N LEU A 68 21.11 -4.26 7.56
CA LEU A 68 19.73 -4.72 7.49
C LEU A 68 19.27 -4.80 6.02
N PRO A 69 18.26 -5.62 5.68
CA PRO A 69 17.72 -5.69 4.33
C PRO A 69 17.24 -4.31 3.85
N THR A 70 17.70 -3.89 2.66
CA THR A 70 17.28 -2.61 2.06
C THR A 70 15.79 -2.54 1.74
N SER A 71 15.12 -3.69 1.62
CA SER A 71 13.66 -3.79 1.50
C SER A 71 12.92 -3.18 2.68
N LEU A 72 13.54 -3.03 3.86
CA LEU A 72 12.95 -2.32 4.98
C LEU A 72 12.71 -0.84 4.67
N GLY A 73 13.54 -0.22 3.82
CA GLY A 73 13.32 1.16 3.37
C GLY A 73 12.02 1.32 2.57
N ALA A 74 11.61 0.27 1.86
CA ALA A 74 10.41 0.30 1.02
C ALA A 74 9.10 0.54 1.81
N TYR A 75 9.08 0.26 3.13
CA TYR A 75 7.94 0.60 3.97
C TYR A 75 7.63 2.10 4.01
N PHE A 76 8.62 2.96 3.74
CA PHE A 76 8.43 4.41 3.67
C PHE A 76 7.96 4.88 2.29
N ASN A 77 7.87 4.03 1.27
CA ASN A 77 7.47 4.41 -0.09
C ASN A 77 6.18 5.26 -0.16
N PRO A 78 5.10 4.97 0.60
CA PRO A 78 3.91 5.83 0.63
C PRO A 78 4.20 7.24 1.16
N VAL A 79 4.99 7.35 2.24
CA VAL A 79 5.44 8.66 2.77
C VAL A 79 6.32 9.37 1.75
N ILE A 80 7.19 8.62 1.07
CA ILE A 80 8.06 9.13 0.03
C ILE A 80 7.23 9.72 -1.11
N GLN A 81 6.23 9.01 -1.65
CA GLN A 81 5.37 9.55 -2.70
C GLN A 81 4.59 10.77 -2.21
N LEU A 82 4.06 10.75 -0.99
CA LEU A 82 3.33 11.88 -0.40
C LEU A 82 4.19 13.15 -0.35
N VAL A 83 5.42 13.06 0.17
CA VAL A 83 6.30 14.22 0.26
C VAL A 83 6.84 14.64 -1.11
N GLN A 84 6.98 13.72 -2.07
CA GLN A 84 7.32 14.06 -3.45
C GLN A 84 6.24 14.93 -4.09
N LEU A 85 4.98 14.51 -3.95
CA LEU A 85 3.83 15.27 -4.44
C LEU A 85 3.76 16.64 -3.76
N LEU A 86 3.91 16.72 -2.44
CA LEU A 86 3.98 18.01 -1.72
C LEU A 86 5.09 18.93 -2.22
N GLN A 87 6.21 18.39 -2.68
CA GLN A 87 7.29 19.21 -3.22
C GLN A 87 6.90 19.82 -4.56
N CYS A 88 6.31 19.07 -5.48
CA CYS A 88 6.03 19.57 -6.83
C CYS A 88 4.62 20.12 -7.04
N VAL A 89 3.67 19.89 -6.13
CA VAL A 89 2.24 20.20 -6.34
C VAL A 89 1.99 21.65 -6.76
N SER A 90 2.67 22.61 -6.13
CA SER A 90 2.54 24.05 -6.47
C SER A 90 3.01 24.38 -7.89
N GLN A 91 3.88 23.56 -8.48
CA GLN A 91 4.43 23.77 -9.83
C GLN A 91 3.58 23.12 -10.93
N LEU A 92 2.63 22.26 -10.57
CA LEU A 92 1.74 21.57 -11.50
C LEU A 92 0.56 22.49 -11.84
N THR A 93 0.82 23.57 -12.58
CA THR A 93 -0.23 24.54 -12.96
C THR A 93 -1.05 24.09 -14.16
N ASP A 94 -0.57 23.12 -14.95
CA ASP A 94 -1.31 22.53 -16.04
C ASP A 94 -2.07 21.27 -15.58
N LEU A 95 -3.34 21.15 -15.98
CA LEU A 95 -4.21 20.06 -15.57
C LEU A 95 -3.72 18.70 -16.08
N MET A 96 -3.22 18.63 -17.32
CA MET A 96 -2.74 17.37 -17.90
C MET A 96 -1.46 16.90 -17.20
N ASP A 97 -0.54 17.82 -16.91
CA ASP A 97 0.68 17.53 -16.15
C ASP A 97 0.36 17.07 -14.73
N PHE A 98 -0.63 17.70 -14.07
CA PHE A 98 -1.11 17.26 -12.77
C PHE A 98 -1.68 15.85 -12.82
N ILE A 99 -2.56 15.55 -13.80
CA ILE A 99 -3.17 14.22 -13.95
C ILE A 99 -2.11 13.15 -14.21
N HIS A 100 -1.15 13.40 -15.09
CA HIS A 100 -0.06 12.46 -15.35
C HIS A 100 0.79 12.21 -14.11
N THR A 101 1.09 13.28 -13.36
CA THR A 101 1.89 13.20 -12.13
C THR A 101 1.16 12.42 -11.03
N VAL A 102 -0.11 12.73 -10.78
CA VAL A 102 -0.93 12.00 -9.77
C VAL A 102 -1.10 10.53 -10.15
N LYS A 103 -1.28 10.20 -11.44
CA LYS A 103 -1.35 8.81 -11.90
C LYS A 103 -0.03 8.05 -11.76
N ALA A 104 1.11 8.75 -11.76
CA ALA A 104 2.41 8.13 -11.52
C ALA A 104 2.62 7.76 -10.03
N PHE A 105 1.90 8.41 -9.11
CA PHE A 105 1.91 8.10 -7.68
C PHE A 105 0.85 7.03 -7.35
N ASP A 106 1.22 5.77 -7.56
CA ASP A 106 0.36 4.60 -7.39
C ASP A 106 0.10 4.18 -5.93
N LEU A 107 0.79 4.80 -4.96
CA LEU A 107 0.61 4.52 -3.53
C LEU A 107 -0.25 5.56 -2.81
N LEU A 108 -0.80 6.54 -3.54
CA LEU A 108 -1.66 7.59 -2.98
C LEU A 108 -3.11 7.39 -3.41
N ASN A 109 -4.00 7.38 -2.44
CA ASN A 109 -5.44 7.33 -2.67
C ASN A 109 -5.96 8.70 -3.16
N PRO A 110 -6.87 8.77 -4.14
CA PRO A 110 -7.58 10.00 -4.54
C PRO A 110 -8.09 10.87 -3.38
N MET A 111 -8.57 10.26 -2.28
CA MET A 111 -8.97 10.97 -1.05
C MET A 111 -7.81 11.76 -0.44
N GLN A 112 -6.64 11.13 -0.37
CA GLN A 112 -5.43 11.71 0.19
C GLN A 112 -4.92 12.85 -0.69
N VAL A 113 -5.00 12.68 -2.02
CA VAL A 113 -4.64 13.72 -2.99
C VAL A 113 -5.59 14.91 -2.87
N LYS A 114 -6.92 14.70 -2.78
CA LYS A 114 -7.90 15.77 -2.49
C LYS A 114 -7.53 16.53 -1.23
N ARG A 115 -7.28 15.81 -0.13
CA ARG A 115 -6.94 16.43 1.15
C ARG A 115 -5.66 17.26 1.06
N LEU A 116 -4.65 16.75 0.38
CA LEU A 116 -3.38 17.43 0.15
C LEU A 116 -3.60 18.72 -0.64
N VAL A 117 -4.28 18.67 -1.79
CA VAL A 117 -4.50 19.82 -2.67
C VAL A 117 -5.27 20.92 -1.93
N LEU A 118 -6.38 20.57 -1.26
CA LEU A 118 -7.25 21.54 -0.58
C LEU A 118 -6.62 22.18 0.66
N ASN A 119 -5.64 21.51 1.29
CA ASN A 119 -5.02 22.00 2.52
C ASN A 119 -3.55 22.37 2.34
N TYR A 120 -3.07 22.43 1.10
CA TYR A 120 -1.70 22.82 0.81
C TYR A 120 -1.47 24.27 1.21
N ARG A 121 -0.43 24.51 2.01
CA ARG A 121 -0.01 25.83 2.42
C ARG A 121 1.12 26.30 1.52
N TYR A 122 0.77 27.23 0.64
CA TYR A 122 1.71 27.90 -0.25
C TYR A 122 2.78 28.68 0.52
N GLU A 123 4.02 28.55 0.06
CA GLU A 123 5.17 29.32 0.55
C GLU A 123 5.41 30.57 -0.32
N VAL A 124 6.39 31.39 0.06
CA VAL A 124 6.74 32.62 -0.66
C VAL A 124 7.26 32.25 -2.06
N GLN A 125 6.80 32.96 -3.10
CA GLN A 125 7.13 32.73 -4.52
C GLN A 125 6.57 31.42 -5.13
N GLU A 126 5.56 30.79 -4.51
CA GLU A 126 4.86 29.67 -5.15
C GLU A 126 3.61 30.14 -5.92
N PRO A 127 3.36 29.64 -7.14
CA PRO A 127 2.10 29.89 -7.81
C PRO A 127 0.97 29.13 -7.10
N LYS A 128 -0.22 29.73 -7.09
CA LYS A 128 -1.42 29.07 -6.58
C LYS A 128 -1.91 28.06 -7.62
N LEU A 129 -2.41 26.91 -7.16
CA LEU A 129 -3.04 25.95 -8.06
C LEU A 129 -4.29 26.57 -8.70
N PRO A 130 -4.53 26.34 -10.00
CA PRO A 130 -5.80 26.69 -10.63
C PRO A 130 -6.98 25.93 -10.01
N GLU A 131 -8.15 26.59 -9.96
CA GLU A 131 -9.39 26.01 -9.46
C GLU A 131 -9.83 24.75 -10.24
N GLU A 132 -9.41 24.63 -11.50
CA GLU A 132 -9.65 23.44 -12.33
C GLU A 132 -9.05 22.17 -11.71
N ILE A 133 -7.86 22.27 -11.13
CA ILE A 133 -7.17 21.14 -10.47
C ILE A 133 -7.87 20.78 -9.16
N GLU A 134 -8.28 21.79 -8.39
CA GLU A 134 -9.04 21.56 -7.15
C GLU A 134 -10.36 20.84 -7.45
N LYS A 135 -11.11 21.32 -8.45
CA LYS A 135 -12.38 20.73 -8.89
C LYS A 135 -12.19 19.31 -9.42
N TYR A 136 -11.18 19.08 -10.26
CA TYR A 136 -10.85 17.75 -10.75
C TYR A 136 -10.58 16.78 -9.59
N THR A 137 -9.79 17.21 -8.61
CA THR A 137 -9.43 16.36 -7.46
C THR A 137 -10.63 16.06 -6.57
N MET A 138 -11.57 17.02 -6.42
CA MET A 138 -12.86 16.79 -5.76
C MET A 138 -13.74 15.77 -6.50
N GLN A 139 -13.83 15.89 -7.83
CA GLN A 139 -14.61 14.94 -8.65
C GLN A 139 -14.00 13.54 -8.61
N LEU A 140 -12.69 13.44 -8.79
CA LEU A 140 -11.96 12.17 -8.72
C LEU A 140 -12.20 11.46 -7.37
N ALA A 141 -12.23 12.25 -6.30
CA ALA A 141 -12.55 11.78 -4.97
C ALA A 141 -13.99 11.25 -4.87
N GLU A 142 -14.98 12.03 -5.29
CA GLU A 142 -16.39 11.62 -5.27
C GLU A 142 -16.67 10.37 -6.12
N ASP A 143 -16.06 10.26 -7.29
CA ASP A 143 -16.21 9.12 -8.20
C ASP A 143 -15.65 7.84 -7.57
N THR A 144 -14.53 7.95 -6.84
CA THR A 144 -13.95 6.84 -6.07
C THR A 144 -14.93 6.36 -4.99
N LEU A 145 -15.55 7.28 -4.24
CA LEU A 145 -16.51 6.95 -3.19
C LEU A 145 -17.77 6.26 -3.75
N LYS A 146 -18.32 6.78 -4.85
CA LYS A 146 -19.49 6.18 -5.52
C LYS A 146 -19.22 4.78 -6.04
N SER A 147 -18.02 4.53 -6.59
CA SER A 147 -17.60 3.20 -7.03
C SER A 147 -17.60 2.21 -5.85
N LEU A 148 -17.00 2.60 -4.72
CA LEU A 148 -16.93 1.78 -3.51
C LEU A 148 -18.30 1.47 -2.91
N GLN A 149 -19.22 2.44 -2.90
CA GLN A 149 -20.60 2.23 -2.44
C GLN A 149 -21.35 1.24 -3.35
N THR A 150 -21.17 1.36 -4.66
CA THR A 150 -21.79 0.48 -5.64
C THR A 150 -21.28 -0.97 -5.49
N GLU A 151 -19.98 -1.15 -5.32
CA GLU A 151 -19.37 -2.47 -5.08
C GLU A 151 -19.87 -3.13 -3.79
N LYS A 152 -19.97 -2.36 -2.70
CA LYS A 152 -20.51 -2.84 -1.42
C LYS A 152 -21.98 -3.30 -1.54
N GLN A 153 -22.80 -2.55 -2.29
CA GLN A 153 -24.21 -2.92 -2.52
C GLN A 153 -24.34 -4.21 -3.33
N GLN A 154 -23.56 -4.35 -4.42
CA GLN A 154 -23.57 -5.56 -5.24
C GLN A 154 -23.11 -6.82 -4.47
N GLN A 155 -22.13 -6.67 -3.58
CA GLN A 155 -21.65 -7.77 -2.73
C GLN A 155 -22.68 -8.18 -1.68
N GLN A 156 -23.38 -7.23 -1.06
CA GLN A 156 -24.46 -7.53 -0.11
C GLN A 156 -25.66 -8.21 -0.80
N GLU A 157 -25.98 -7.84 -2.04
CA GLU A 157 -27.00 -8.53 -2.82
C GLU A 157 -26.57 -9.95 -3.25
N ALA A 158 -25.30 -10.15 -3.59
CA ALA A 158 -24.76 -11.46 -3.93
C ALA A 158 -24.72 -12.41 -2.71
N GLU A 159 -24.34 -11.91 -1.53
CA GLU A 159 -24.38 -12.67 -0.27
C GLU A 159 -25.81 -13.07 0.11
N LYS A 160 -26.78 -12.15 -0.02
CA LYS A 160 -28.20 -12.46 0.23
C LYS A 160 -28.74 -13.53 -0.73
N ARG A 161 -28.42 -13.45 -2.02
CA ARG A 161 -28.83 -14.47 -3.01
C ARG A 161 -28.17 -15.84 -2.77
N SER A 162 -26.97 -15.87 -2.21
CA SER A 162 -26.28 -17.13 -1.88
C SER A 162 -26.81 -17.83 -0.63
N MET A 163 -27.48 -17.11 0.28
CA MET A 163 -28.03 -17.68 1.51
C MET A 163 -29.37 -18.40 1.32
N ASP A 164 -30.07 -18.13 0.21
CA ASP A 164 -31.32 -18.79 -0.17
C ASP A 164 -31.11 -20.15 -0.89
N THR A 165 -29.85 -20.54 -1.17
CA THR A 165 -29.52 -21.84 -1.77
C THR A 165 -28.43 -22.57 -0.98
N SER A 166 -28.88 -23.60 -0.25
CA SER A 166 -28.10 -24.68 0.37
C SER A 166 -27.68 -24.52 1.85
N SER A 167 -28.39 -25.27 2.68
CA SER A 167 -27.85 -25.91 3.87
C SER A 167 -26.74 -26.90 3.46
N SER A 168 -25.48 -26.48 3.44
CA SER A 168 -24.34 -27.40 3.42
C SER A 168 -23.09 -26.75 4.01
N ARG A 169 -22.44 -27.50 4.90
CA ARG A 169 -21.29 -27.10 5.73
C ARG A 169 -20.15 -26.52 4.88
N PRO A 170 -19.49 -25.42 5.30
CA PRO A 170 -18.38 -24.86 4.55
C PRO A 170 -17.09 -25.66 4.80
N ASN A 171 -16.74 -26.55 3.87
CA ASN A 171 -15.41 -27.15 3.76
C ASN A 171 -14.81 -26.77 2.40
N SER A 172 -14.33 -25.53 2.26
CA SER A 172 -13.42 -25.20 1.16
C SER A 172 -12.58 -23.96 1.48
N ILE A 173 -11.29 -24.08 1.21
CA ILE A 173 -10.22 -23.07 1.36
C ILE A 173 -10.47 -21.84 0.44
N SER A 174 -11.43 -21.92 -0.48
CA SER A 174 -11.85 -20.80 -1.34
C SER A 174 -12.51 -19.63 -0.59
N SER A 175 -12.99 -19.82 0.64
CA SER A 175 -13.48 -18.71 1.49
C SER A 175 -12.36 -17.81 2.03
N LEU A 176 -11.10 -18.25 2.01
CA LEU A 176 -9.95 -17.41 2.38
C LEU A 176 -9.65 -16.36 1.30
N GLY A 177 -9.84 -16.69 0.02
CA GLY A 177 -9.66 -15.71 -1.07
C GLY A 177 -10.66 -14.55 -0.97
N SER A 178 -11.89 -14.87 -0.56
CA SER A 178 -12.95 -13.89 -0.28
C SER A 178 -12.61 -13.01 0.94
N LEU A 179 -11.98 -13.61 1.97
CA LEU A 179 -11.55 -12.90 3.18
C LEU A 179 -10.33 -11.99 2.93
N LEU A 180 -9.43 -12.37 2.03
CA LEU A 180 -8.26 -11.56 1.65
C LEU A 180 -8.63 -10.36 0.79
N ILE A 181 -9.68 -10.45 -0.03
CA ILE A 181 -10.25 -9.30 -0.75
C ILE A 181 -11.07 -8.43 0.21
N ARG A 182 -11.83 -9.04 1.13
CA ARG A 182 -12.57 -8.36 2.20
C ARG A 182 -11.65 -7.55 3.14
N ASP A 183 -10.41 -7.99 3.35
CA ASP A 183 -9.43 -7.28 4.17
C ASP A 183 -8.71 -6.12 3.46
N MET A 184 -8.79 -6.01 2.13
CA MET A 184 -8.26 -4.85 1.39
C MET A 184 -9.22 -3.65 1.35
N ILE A 185 -10.52 -3.87 1.61
CA ILE A 185 -11.58 -2.84 1.51
C ILE A 185 -12.23 -2.56 2.87
N VAL A 186 -12.10 -3.46 3.86
CA VAL A 186 -12.39 -3.14 5.26
C VAL A 186 -11.21 -2.38 5.84
N GLU A 187 -11.45 -1.11 6.05
CA GLU A 187 -10.66 -0.21 6.86
C GLU A 187 -10.50 -0.76 8.29
N LYS A 188 -9.50 -1.62 8.52
CA LYS A 188 -9.24 -2.23 9.83
C LYS A 188 -8.51 -1.23 10.72
N ARG A 189 -9.28 -0.39 11.41
CA ARG A 189 -8.83 0.29 12.63
C ARG A 189 -9.29 -0.48 13.85
N ASP A 190 -8.40 -1.35 14.32
CA ASP A 190 -8.21 -1.49 15.76
C ASP A 190 -6.77 -1.97 16.00
N ALA A 191 -5.98 -1.20 16.76
CA ALA A 191 -4.64 -1.61 17.16
C ALA A 191 -4.65 -2.89 18.03
N LYS A 192 -5.85 -3.30 18.47
CA LYS A 192 -6.16 -4.54 19.17
C LYS A 192 -6.18 -5.79 18.26
N TYR A 193 -6.34 -5.63 16.94
CA TYR A 193 -6.49 -6.73 15.97
C TYR A 193 -5.47 -6.71 14.83
N MET A 194 -4.39 -5.94 14.93
CA MET A 194 -3.29 -5.99 13.97
C MET A 194 -2.31 -7.12 14.27
N LEU A 195 -2.35 -8.20 13.48
CA LEU A 195 -1.17 -8.89 12.93
C LEU A 195 -1.61 -9.68 11.68
N PRO A 196 -1.16 -9.35 10.46
CA PRO A 196 -1.16 -10.29 9.36
C PRO A 196 0.21 -10.97 9.31
N PHE A 197 0.44 -11.91 10.22
CA PHE A 197 1.42 -12.96 9.98
C PHE A 197 0.69 -14.28 10.06
N SER A 198 0.50 -14.93 8.92
CA SER A 198 0.48 -16.37 8.92
C SER A 198 1.83 -16.82 9.46
N LEU A 199 1.82 -17.40 10.66
CA LEU A 199 2.93 -18.26 11.10
C LEU A 199 3.25 -19.21 9.94
N PRO A 200 4.52 -19.61 9.74
CA PRO A 200 4.81 -20.78 8.93
C PRO A 200 4.15 -21.97 9.63
N THR A 201 2.88 -22.24 9.31
CA THR A 201 2.21 -23.45 9.75
C THR A 201 3.01 -24.58 9.12
N THR A 202 3.42 -25.52 9.97
CA THR A 202 4.32 -26.64 9.68
C THR A 202 3.94 -27.45 8.44
N THR A 203 2.73 -27.30 7.91
CA THR A 203 2.26 -27.84 6.63
C THR A 203 3.10 -27.42 5.42
N ASN A 204 3.68 -26.21 5.39
CA ASN A 204 4.45 -25.77 4.23
C ASN A 204 5.90 -26.30 4.20
N MET A 205 6.40 -26.85 5.30
CA MET A 205 7.72 -27.50 5.34
C MET A 205 7.68 -28.99 4.95
N VAL A 206 6.50 -29.59 4.73
CA VAL A 206 6.38 -31.02 4.38
C VAL A 206 6.32 -31.26 2.87
N HIS A 207 6.18 -30.22 2.04
CA HIS A 207 6.17 -30.36 0.57
C HIS A 207 7.53 -30.13 -0.10
N SER A 208 8.61 -30.10 0.67
CA SER A 208 9.98 -30.07 0.16
C SER A 208 10.66 -31.43 0.37
N GLY A 209 10.20 -32.46 -0.35
CA GLY A 209 10.88 -33.75 -0.36
C GLY A 209 9.92 -34.93 -0.49
N TRP A 210 9.86 -35.48 -1.71
CA TRP A 210 9.37 -36.81 -2.06
C TRP A 210 7.88 -37.11 -1.83
N ASN A 211 7.09 -37.05 -2.91
CA ASN A 211 6.37 -38.24 -3.36
C ASN A 211 5.92 -38.15 -4.83
N ASN A 212 5.91 -39.34 -5.42
CA ASN A 212 6.02 -39.67 -6.83
C ASN A 212 4.67 -39.66 -7.57
N THR A 213 4.72 -39.45 -8.89
CA THR A 213 3.77 -39.92 -9.92
C THR A 213 2.27 -39.81 -9.66
N HIS A 214 1.58 -38.86 -10.31
CA HIS A 214 0.35 -39.11 -11.09
C HIS A 214 0.01 -37.94 -12.04
N GLN A 215 0.22 -38.20 -13.33
CA GLN A 215 -0.38 -37.63 -14.54
C GLN A 215 -1.65 -36.74 -14.41
N LYS A 216 -1.60 -35.54 -15.02
CA LYS A 216 -2.51 -35.00 -16.09
C LYS A 216 -2.45 -33.45 -16.19
N PRO A 217 -2.83 -32.84 -17.34
CA PRO A 217 -2.38 -33.09 -18.71
C PRO A 217 -1.56 -31.89 -19.24
N VAL A 218 -0.51 -32.20 -19.98
CA VAL A 218 0.32 -31.24 -20.73
C VAL A 218 -0.52 -30.65 -21.88
N PRO A 219 -0.57 -29.31 -22.07
CA PRO A 219 -1.07 -28.78 -23.33
C PRO A 219 -0.09 -29.19 -24.43
N ALA A 220 -0.60 -29.88 -25.45
CA ALA A 220 0.15 -30.48 -26.54
C ALA A 220 1.29 -29.57 -27.03
N CYS A 221 2.51 -30.13 -27.04
CA CYS A 221 3.67 -29.54 -27.67
C CYS A 221 3.32 -29.17 -29.12
N LYS A 222 3.38 -27.88 -29.44
CA LYS A 222 3.66 -27.45 -30.80
C LYS A 222 5.17 -27.48 -30.94
N GLU A 223 5.64 -28.41 -31.77
CA GLU A 223 7.04 -28.51 -32.16
C GLU A 223 7.53 -27.17 -32.72
N ASN A 224 8.75 -26.80 -32.29
CA ASN A 224 9.54 -25.64 -32.69
C ASN A 224 9.18 -24.31 -31.99
N MET A 225 9.26 -24.27 -30.66
CA MET A 225 9.45 -22.99 -29.94
C MET A 225 10.94 -22.63 -29.97
N SER A 226 11.26 -21.45 -30.51
CA SER A 226 12.63 -20.94 -30.54
C SER A 226 13.15 -20.74 -29.12
N LEU A 227 14.47 -20.82 -28.90
CA LEU A 227 15.09 -20.50 -27.61
C LEU A 227 14.63 -19.12 -27.11
N SER A 228 14.39 -18.18 -28.03
CA SER A 228 13.82 -16.85 -27.75
C SER A 228 12.43 -16.90 -27.13
N ASP A 229 11.58 -17.85 -27.51
CA ASP A 229 10.20 -17.95 -27.02
C ASP A 229 10.17 -18.53 -25.61
N SER A 230 11.03 -19.51 -25.33
CA SER A 230 11.20 -20.05 -23.97
C SER A 230 11.69 -18.97 -23.00
N ILE A 231 12.71 -18.20 -23.44
CA ILE A 231 13.23 -17.05 -22.67
C ILE A 231 12.13 -15.99 -22.48
N TYR A 232 11.33 -15.70 -23.50
CA TYR A 232 10.23 -14.73 -23.41
C TYR A 232 9.14 -15.17 -22.43
N PHE A 233 8.73 -16.44 -22.47
CA PHE A 233 7.75 -16.99 -21.52
C PHE A 233 8.27 -16.96 -20.09
N GLU A 234 9.55 -17.27 -19.88
CA GLU A 234 10.17 -17.23 -18.56
C GLU A 234 10.33 -15.80 -18.03
N LEU A 235 10.73 -14.85 -18.88
CA LEU A 235 10.74 -13.41 -18.54
C LEU A 235 9.35 -12.89 -18.23
N LYS A 236 8.33 -13.27 -19.02
CA LYS A 236 6.94 -12.89 -18.79
C LYS A 236 6.41 -13.46 -17.47
N HIS A 237 6.79 -14.70 -17.14
CA HIS A 237 6.43 -15.33 -15.88
C HIS A 237 7.14 -14.67 -14.69
N LYS A 238 8.44 -14.38 -14.79
CA LYS A 238 9.19 -13.62 -13.78
C LYS A 238 8.63 -12.22 -13.58
N MET A 239 8.31 -11.50 -14.65
CA MET A 239 7.66 -10.18 -14.56
C MET A 239 6.26 -10.26 -13.94
N SER A 240 5.53 -11.36 -14.14
CA SER A 240 4.23 -11.58 -13.49
C SER A 240 4.38 -11.79 -11.99
N ILE A 241 5.36 -12.60 -11.57
CA ILE A 241 5.68 -12.83 -10.15
C ILE A 241 6.19 -11.54 -9.50
N GLU A 242 7.06 -10.77 -10.17
CA GLU A 242 7.56 -9.48 -9.68
C GLU A 242 6.43 -8.46 -9.60
N ARG A 243 5.49 -8.45 -10.56
CA ARG A 243 4.26 -7.63 -10.48
C ARG A 243 3.39 -8.04 -9.31
N GLU A 244 3.22 -9.34 -9.07
CA GLU A 244 2.40 -9.84 -7.97
C GLU A 244 3.04 -9.57 -6.61
N LYS A 245 4.37 -9.63 -6.53
CA LYS A 245 5.16 -9.20 -5.36
C LYS A 245 5.05 -7.69 -5.14
N ASN A 246 5.21 -6.88 -6.19
CA ASN A 246 4.98 -5.44 -6.13
C ASN A 246 3.52 -5.10 -5.78
N MET A 247 2.54 -5.89 -6.21
CA MET A 247 1.12 -5.74 -5.81
C MET A 247 0.91 -6.09 -4.33
N ARG A 248 1.59 -7.11 -3.81
CA ARG A 248 1.56 -7.44 -2.37
C ARG A 248 2.28 -6.40 -1.53
N GLU A 249 3.35 -5.78 -2.04
CA GLU A 249 4.02 -4.64 -1.41
C GLU A 249 3.18 -3.35 -1.48
N ARG A 250 2.40 -3.15 -2.55
CA ARG A 250 1.35 -2.12 -2.68
C ARG A 250 0.15 -2.34 -1.75
N SER A 251 -0.06 -3.54 -1.22
CA SER A 251 -1.12 -3.84 -0.24
C SER A 251 -0.88 -3.19 1.14
N ILE A 252 0.29 -2.58 1.33
CA ILE A 252 0.71 -1.91 2.55
C ILE A 252 0.70 -0.39 2.35
N ILE A 253 -0.41 0.15 1.83
CA ILE A 253 -0.63 1.60 1.78
C ILE A 253 -1.37 2.00 3.07
N PRO A 254 -0.83 2.90 3.90
CA PRO A 254 -1.58 3.48 5.00
C PRO A 254 -2.76 4.29 4.45
N THR A 255 -3.94 3.70 4.45
CA THR A 255 -5.17 4.37 4.01
C THR A 255 -5.88 4.96 5.22
N ILE A 256 -6.25 6.24 5.12
CA ILE A 256 -7.06 6.92 6.13
C ILE A 256 -8.54 6.56 5.86
N PRO A 257 -9.30 6.01 6.84
CA PRO A 257 -10.41 6.79 7.35
C PRO A 257 -11.43 7.46 6.46
N GLU A 258 -12.33 6.85 5.70
CA GLU A 258 -13.43 7.61 5.08
C GLU A 258 -14.27 8.36 6.15
N GLU A 259 -14.63 7.68 7.24
CA GLU A 259 -15.35 8.26 8.37
C GLU A 259 -14.56 9.38 9.08
N TRP A 260 -13.23 9.32 9.02
CA TRP A 260 -12.37 10.34 9.61
C TRP A 260 -12.19 11.53 8.68
N LEU A 261 -12.18 11.32 7.36
CA LEU A 261 -12.14 12.39 6.37
C LEU A 261 -13.40 13.28 6.45
N GLU A 262 -14.58 12.68 6.58
CA GLU A 262 -15.84 13.42 6.72
C GLU A 262 -15.89 14.25 8.00
N ARG A 263 -15.48 13.68 9.15
CA ARG A 263 -15.43 14.40 10.43
C ARG A 263 -14.42 15.56 10.43
N LEU A 264 -13.40 15.50 9.57
CA LEU A 264 -12.39 16.54 9.42
C LEU A 264 -12.82 17.69 8.50
N ASP A 265 -13.67 17.42 7.50
CA ASP A 265 -14.29 18.47 6.68
C ASP A 265 -15.39 19.22 7.47
N HIS A 266 -16.06 18.55 8.42
CA HIS A 266 -17.00 19.21 9.34
C HIS A 266 -16.34 20.13 10.38
N HIS A 267 -15.13 19.81 10.84
CA HIS A 267 -14.39 20.66 11.79
C HIS A 267 -13.75 21.90 11.16
N THR A 268 -13.73 22.02 9.83
CA THR A 268 -13.28 23.24 9.14
C THR A 268 -14.35 24.34 9.03
N GLY A 269 -15.56 24.11 9.56
CA GLY A 269 -16.67 25.08 9.54
C GLY A 269 -16.93 25.83 10.86
N GLN A 270 -16.13 25.62 11.90
CA GLN A 270 -16.20 26.38 13.15
C GLN A 270 -14.77 26.69 13.60
N TYR A 271 -14.28 27.86 13.20
CA TYR A 271 -13.36 28.79 13.90
C TYR A 271 -12.80 29.77 12.87
#